data_AF-A0A0G1MMH3-F1
#
_entry.id   AF-A0A0G1MMH3-F1
#
_cell.length_a   1.000
_cell.length_b   1.000
_cell.length_c   1.000
_cell.angle_alpha   90.00
_cell.angle_beta   90.00
_cell.angle_gamma   90.00
#
_symmetry.space_group_name_H-M   'P 1'
#
loop_
_entity.id
_entity.type
_entity.pdbx_description
1 polymer ?
#
loop_
_entity_poly.entity_id
_entity_poly.type
_entity_poly.pdbx_seq_one_letter_code
_entity_poly.pdbx_strand_id
1 'polypeptide(L)'
;SQNLSFWNNLDWVGGFFKDEIGSEVLVTFNLVDVAMMLADKDRGKKYVYHQREALWNKLFVSYYGWEFMEKMMKDNILSGVIKL
;
A
#
# COMPACT_ATOMS: atom_id res chain seq x y z
N SER A 1 2.27 -16.09 -21.84
CA SER A 1 2.84 -15.29 -20.73
C SER A 1 1.88 -15.36 -19.56
N GLN A 2 2.35 -15.58 -18.34
CA GLN A 2 1.49 -15.40 -17.16
C GLN A 2 1.28 -13.91 -16.95
N ASN A 3 0.02 -13.46 -16.94
CA ASN A 3 -0.32 -12.06 -16.74
C ASN A 3 -0.42 -11.79 -15.23
N LEU A 4 0.20 -10.71 -14.76
CA LEU A 4 0.12 -10.26 -13.36
C LEU A 4 -1.17 -9.47 -13.06
N SER A 5 -2.17 -9.50 -13.95
CA SER A 5 -3.45 -8.80 -13.79
C SER A 5 -4.21 -9.13 -12.51
N PHE A 6 -3.98 -10.29 -11.91
CA PHE A 6 -4.56 -10.66 -10.62
C PHE A 6 -4.03 -9.80 -9.44
N TRP A 7 -2.90 -9.08 -9.61
CA TRP A 7 -2.38 -8.13 -8.64
C TRP A 7 -3.02 -6.74 -8.72
N ASN A 8 -3.89 -6.50 -9.70
CA ASN A 8 -4.54 -5.20 -9.85
C ASN A 8 -5.37 -4.86 -8.61
N ASN A 9 -5.24 -3.62 -8.13
CA ASN A 9 -6.02 -3.08 -6.99
C ASN A 9 -5.82 -3.85 -5.66
N LEU A 10 -4.67 -4.50 -5.49
CA LEU A 10 -4.24 -5.12 -4.22
C LEU A 10 -3.15 -4.33 -3.50
N ASP A 11 -2.76 -3.18 -4.04
CA ASP A 11 -1.69 -2.32 -3.53
C ASP A 11 -1.95 -1.80 -2.11
N TRP A 12 -3.22 -1.67 -1.71
CA TRP A 12 -3.65 -1.28 -0.36
C TRP A 12 -3.84 -2.47 0.59
N VAL A 13 -3.85 -3.70 0.06
CA VAL A 13 -4.14 -4.91 0.83
C VAL A 13 -2.90 -5.36 1.62
N GLY A 14 -3.13 -5.68 2.89
CA GLY A 14 -2.11 -6.22 3.78
C GLY A 14 -2.76 -6.82 5.03
N GLY A 15 -2.01 -7.66 5.73
CA GLY A 15 -2.52 -8.35 6.92
C GLY A 15 -1.46 -9.16 7.65
N PHE A 16 -1.81 -9.62 8.85
CA PHE A 16 -0.98 -10.56 9.60
C PHE A 16 -1.37 -11.99 9.22
N PHE A 17 -0.36 -12.79 8.87
CA PHE A 17 -0.50 -14.20 8.53
C PHE A 17 0.47 -15.01 9.37
N LYS A 18 0.17 -16.29 9.63
CA LYS A 18 1.10 -17.18 10.32
C LYS A 18 2.15 -17.71 9.36
N ASP A 19 3.41 -17.69 9.78
CA ASP A 19 4.50 -18.37 9.08
C ASP A 19 4.56 -19.87 9.42
N GLU A 20 5.58 -20.56 8.90
CA GLU A 20 5.77 -22.01 9.06
C GLU A 20 5.93 -22.46 10.52
N ILE A 21 6.39 -21.57 11.40
CA ILE A 21 6.55 -21.85 12.84
C ILE A 21 5.39 -21.27 13.68
N GLY A 22 4.35 -20.74 13.02
CA GLY A 22 3.14 -20.21 13.66
C GLY A 22 3.26 -18.77 14.15
N SER A 23 4.34 -18.07 13.84
CA SER A 23 4.54 -16.67 14.21
C SER A 23 3.77 -15.73 13.29
N GLU A 24 3.20 -14.65 13.85
CA GLU A 24 2.49 -13.65 13.04
C GLU A 24 3.46 -12.75 12.26
N VAL A 25 3.30 -12.72 10.94
CA VAL A 25 4.06 -11.88 10.03
C VAL A 25 3.13 -10.96 9.26
N LEU A 26 3.45 -9.66 9.30
CA LEU A 26 2.82 -8.68 8.42
C LEU A 26 3.24 -8.93 6.97
N VAL A 27 2.25 -9.11 6.09
CA VAL A 27 2.39 -9.29 4.64
C VAL A 27 1.70 -8.15 3.92
N THR A 28 2.35 -7.62 2.89
CA THR A 28 1.84 -6.60 1.98
C THR A 28 1.67 -7.19 0.58
N PHE A 29 0.63 -6.76 -0.13
CA PHE A 29 0.37 -7.09 -1.54
C PHE A 29 0.74 -5.92 -2.46
N ASN A 30 1.46 -4.92 -1.96
CA ASN A 30 2.03 -3.86 -2.78
C ASN A 30 3.28 -4.36 -3.51
N LEU A 31 3.27 -4.30 -4.84
CA LEU A 31 4.34 -4.90 -5.66
C LEU A 31 5.69 -4.20 -5.49
N VAL A 32 5.69 -2.88 -5.23
CA VAL A 32 6.92 -2.13 -4.96
C VAL A 32 7.51 -2.55 -3.63
N ASP A 33 6.70 -2.64 -2.58
CA ASP A 33 7.15 -3.13 -1.28
C ASP A 33 7.71 -4.57 -1.37
N VAL A 34 7.02 -5.45 -2.12
CA VAL A 34 7.49 -6.84 -2.35
C VAL A 34 8.81 -6.88 -3.11
N ALA A 35 8.95 -6.10 -4.18
CA ALA A 35 10.20 -6.01 -4.94
C ALA A 35 11.36 -5.50 -4.08
N MET A 36 11.10 -4.49 -3.23
CA MET A 36 12.09 -3.95 -2.29
C MET A 36 12.50 -4.97 -1.23
N MET A 37 11.54 -5.70 -0.65
CA MET A 37 11.85 -6.79 0.29
C MET A 37 12.68 -7.90 -0.36
N LEU A 38 12.40 -8.25 -1.62
CA LEU A 38 13.17 -9.24 -2.36
C LEU A 38 14.60 -8.76 -2.64
N ALA A 39 14.76 -7.49 -3.03
CA ALA A 39 16.05 -6.88 -3.31
C ALA A 39 16.93 -6.75 -2.04
N ASP A 40 16.31 -6.54 -0.87
CA ASP A 40 17.00 -6.37 0.42
C ASP A 40 16.84 -7.58 1.36
N LYS A 41 16.62 -8.78 0.80
CA LYS A 41 16.28 -9.99 1.56
C LYS A 41 17.29 -10.33 2.67
N ASP A 42 18.57 -10.06 2.43
CA ASP A 42 19.66 -10.40 3.37
C ASP A 42 19.70 -9.46 4.58
N ARG A 43 19.00 -8.32 4.52
CA ARG A 43 18.90 -7.36 5.63
C ARG A 43 17.64 -7.54 6.49
N GLY A 44 16.75 -8.46 6.11
CA GLY A 44 15.52 -8.76 6.86
C GLY A 44 14.57 -7.57 7.03
N LYS A 45 14.68 -6.54 6.19
CA LYS A 45 13.84 -5.34 6.28
C LYS A 45 12.45 -5.62 5.72
N LYS A 46 11.42 -5.29 6.51
CA LYS A 46 10.03 -5.27 6.05
C LYS A 46 9.70 -3.91 5.48
N TYR A 47 9.24 -3.88 4.23
CA TYR A 47 8.72 -2.68 3.58
C TYR A 47 7.20 -2.79 3.52
N VAL A 48 6.50 -1.79 4.07
CA VAL A 48 5.03 -1.68 4.03
C VAL A 48 4.60 -0.23 3.80
N TYR A 49 5.51 0.58 3.27
CA TYR A 49 5.31 2.03 3.14
C TYR A 49 4.23 2.32 2.11
N HIS A 50 4.40 1.80 0.89
CA HIS A 50 3.48 2.07 -0.22
C HIS A 50 2.12 1.42 0.04
N GLN A 51 2.08 0.27 0.71
CA GLN A 51 0.82 -0.33 1.16
C GLN A 51 0.06 0.56 2.12
N ARG A 52 0.73 1.19 3.09
CA ARG A 52 0.08 2.10 4.04
C ARG A 52 -0.44 3.35 3.35
N GLU A 53 0.31 3.92 2.40
CA GLU A 53 -0.15 5.05 1.59
C GLU A 53 -1.39 4.68 0.77
N ALA A 54 -1.36 3.55 0.07
CA ALA A 54 -2.49 3.04 -0.71
C ALA A 54 -3.71 2.75 0.18
N LEU A 55 -3.51 2.20 1.38
CA LEU A 55 -4.57 1.98 2.37
C LEU A 55 -5.22 3.29 2.82
N TRP A 56 -4.43 4.31 3.14
CA TRP A 56 -4.96 5.63 3.48
C TRP A 56 -5.76 6.23 2.33
N ASN A 57 -5.25 6.15 1.11
CA ASN A 57 -5.96 6.60 -0.08
C ASN A 57 -7.28 5.85 -0.26
N LYS A 58 -7.29 4.53 -0.08
CA LYS A 58 -8.49 3.70 -0.20
C LYS A 58 -9.54 4.09 0.84
N LEU A 59 -9.15 4.22 2.10
CA LEU A 59 -10.04 4.63 3.19
C LEU A 59 -10.62 6.03 2.94
N PHE A 60 -9.77 6.96 2.52
CA PHE A 60 -10.16 8.34 2.26
C PHE A 60 -11.16 8.44 1.10
N VAL A 61 -10.90 7.76 -0.02
CA VAL A 61 -11.84 7.68 -1.15
C VAL A 61 -13.13 6.97 -0.74
N SER A 62 -13.04 5.90 0.04
CA SER A 62 -14.23 5.18 0.53
C SER A 62 -15.11 6.03 1.44
N TYR A 63 -14.53 7.00 2.16
CA TYR A 63 -15.26 7.88 3.07
C TYR A 63 -15.79 9.15 2.39
N TYR A 64 -14.95 9.85 1.61
CA TYR A 64 -15.29 11.16 1.01
C TYR A 64 -15.67 11.11 -0.47
N GLY A 65 -15.37 10.01 -1.16
CA GLY A 65 -15.52 9.90 -2.61
C GLY A 65 -14.30 10.41 -3.40
N TRP A 66 -14.19 9.95 -4.65
CA TRP A 66 -13.07 10.27 -5.53
C TRP A 66 -12.99 11.76 -5.90
N GLU A 67 -14.13 12.39 -6.20
CA GLU A 67 -14.17 13.80 -6.62
C GLU A 67 -13.62 14.74 -5.54
N PHE A 68 -13.96 14.47 -4.28
CA PHE A 68 -13.42 15.22 -3.15
C PHE A 68 -11.90 15.02 -3.01
N MET A 69 -11.43 13.77 -3.10
CA MET A 69 -10.00 13.47 -3.05
C MET A 69 -9.24 14.18 -4.16
N GLU A 70 -9.72 14.11 -5.40
CA GLU A 70 -9.10 14.74 -6.56
C GLU A 70 -9.01 16.27 -6.38
N LYS A 71 -10.07 16.90 -5.88
CA LYS A 71 -10.07 18.32 -5.56
C LYS A 71 -9.02 18.66 -4.50
N MET A 72 -9.02 17.93 -3.37
CA MET A 72 -8.08 18.19 -2.28
C MET A 72 -6.63 17.99 -2.69
N MET A 73 -6.34 16.99 -3.54
CA MET A 73 -5.00 16.79 -4.10
C MET A 73 -4.57 17.96 -4.99
N LYS A 74 -5.44 18.44 -5.89
CA LYS A 74 -5.14 19.57 -6.77
C LYS A 74 -4.85 20.85 -5.97
N ASP A 75 -5.69 21.13 -4.98
CA ASP A 75 -5.60 22.35 -4.17
C ASP A 75 -4.35 22.35 -3.26
N ASN A 76 -3.83 21.16 -2.90
CA ASN A 76 -2.72 21.01 -1.96
C ASN A 76 -1.44 20.41 -2.58
N ILE A 77 -1.34 20.35 -3.91
CA ILE A 77 -0.19 19.70 -4.57
C ILE A 77 1.15 20.38 -4.24
N LEU A 78 1.14 21.71 -4.04
CA LEU A 78 2.34 22.48 -3.68
C LEU A 78 2.70 22.34 -2.20
N SER A 79 1.71 22.21 -1.32
CA SER A 79 1.94 22.04 0.12
C SER A 79 2.30 20.60 0.47
N GLY A 80 1.85 19.64 -0.34
CA GLY A 80 1.98 18.21 -0.08
C GLY A 80 1.15 17.73 1.12
N VAL A 81 0.30 18.57 1.69
CA VAL A 81 -0.43 18.29 2.94
C VAL A 81 -1.89 18.71 2.80
N ILE A 82 -2.79 17.75 3.00
CA ILE A 82 -4.23 17.98 3.15
C ILE A 82 -4.53 18.19 4.63
N LYS A 83 -5.17 19.32 4.97
CA LYS A 83 -5.73 19.58 6.30
C LYS A 83 -7.26 19.43 6.23
N LEU A 84 -7.83 18.57 7.07
CA LEU A 84 -9.27 18.27 7.16
C LEU A 84 -9.92 19.03 8.30
#